data_AF-A0A3C1HYX5-F1
#
_entry.id   AF-A0A3C1HYX5-F1
#
_cell.length_a   1.000
_cell.length_b   1.000
_cell.length_c   1.000
_cell.angle_alpha   90.00
_cell.angle_beta   90.00
_cell.angle_gamma   90.00
#
_symmetry.space_group_name_H-M   'P 1'
#
loop_
_entity.id
_entity.type
_entity.pdbx_description
1 polymer ?
#
loop_
_entity_poly.entity_id
_entity_poly.type
_entity_poly.pdbx_seq_one_letter_code
_entity_poly.pdbx_strand_id
1 'polypeptide(L)'
;MQRLIYEDAWARTISEKDRIIIENSFKNALPKGNSIEITLVRWDMNYKNELLLIALIHNYTKHDFPFIKRNLQYVHNGRIFAENTFTYPNLVVQARTSMPWTFIFPKGSYKENEEFDNGSIEIVDRA
;
A
#
# COMPACT_ATOMS: atom_id res chain seq x y z
N MET A 1 -0.32 10.25 18.59
CA MET A 1 -1.52 10.25 17.72
C MET A 1 -1.05 10.03 16.30
N GLN A 2 -1.72 9.15 15.54
CA GLN A 2 -1.42 8.90 14.12
C GLN A 2 -2.11 9.96 13.25
N ARG A 3 -1.50 10.40 12.14
CA ARG A 3 -2.10 11.38 11.21
C ARG A 3 -2.17 10.84 9.79
N LEU A 4 -3.28 11.06 9.09
CA LEU A 4 -3.40 10.77 7.67
C LEU A 4 -2.83 11.94 6.87
N ILE A 5 -1.87 11.68 5.99
CA ILE A 5 -1.23 12.66 5.12
C ILE A 5 -1.33 12.16 3.68
N TYR A 6 -1.57 13.08 2.76
CA TYR A 6 -1.63 12.78 1.33
C TYR A 6 -0.43 13.39 0.63
N GLU A 7 0.09 12.69 -0.38
CA GLU A 7 1.02 13.30 -1.35
C GLU A 7 0.24 14.25 -2.26
N ASP A 8 0.87 15.37 -2.66
CA ASP A 8 0.21 16.47 -3.36
C ASP A 8 -0.45 16.05 -4.68
N ALA A 9 0.24 15.28 -5.52
CA ALA A 9 -0.33 14.80 -6.77
C ALA A 9 -1.48 13.83 -6.50
N TRP A 10 -1.28 12.90 -5.57
CA TRP A 10 -2.27 11.91 -5.20
C TRP A 10 -3.56 12.58 -4.65
N ALA A 11 -3.42 13.60 -3.80
CA ALA A 11 -4.53 14.37 -3.23
C ALA A 11 -5.41 15.06 -4.29
N ARG A 12 -4.81 15.43 -5.43
CA ARG A 12 -5.49 16.06 -6.56
C ARG A 12 -6.17 15.07 -7.50
N THR A 13 -5.68 13.83 -7.56
CA THR A 13 -6.15 12.83 -8.54
C THR A 13 -7.08 11.78 -7.97
N ILE A 14 -7.18 11.65 -6.64
CA ILE A 14 -8.06 10.66 -6.03
C ILE A 14 -9.54 11.02 -6.21
N SER A 15 -10.38 10.00 -6.46
CA SER A 15 -11.83 10.12 -6.47
C SER A 15 -12.41 10.33 -5.07
N GLU A 16 -13.53 11.04 -4.94
CA GLU A 16 -14.20 11.24 -3.64
C GLU A 16 -14.56 9.92 -2.97
N LYS A 17 -14.97 8.92 -3.76
CA LYS A 17 -15.29 7.57 -3.27
C LYS A 17 -14.07 6.92 -2.61
N ASP A 18 -12.93 6.92 -3.30
CA ASP A 18 -11.71 6.33 -2.75
C ASP A 18 -11.24 7.08 -1.50
N ARG A 19 -11.41 8.41 -1.46
CA ARG A 19 -11.05 9.25 -0.31
C ARG A 19 -11.84 8.84 0.93
N ILE A 20 -13.16 8.66 0.79
CA ILE A 20 -14.03 8.21 1.89
C ILE A 20 -13.60 6.83 2.40
N ILE A 21 -13.30 5.89 1.50
CA ILE A 21 -12.85 4.54 1.91
C ILE A 21 -11.54 4.65 2.68
N ILE A 22 -10.59 5.46 2.23
CA ILE A 22 -9.28 5.64 2.86
C ILE A 22 -9.38 6.28 4.24
N GLU A 23 -10.20 7.30 4.38
CA GLU A 23 -10.44 7.92 5.69
C GLU A 23 -11.11 6.94 6.67
N ASN A 24 -12.02 6.10 6.19
CA ASN A 24 -12.66 5.06 7.01
C ASN A 24 -11.65 3.95 7.39
N SER A 25 -10.84 3.47 6.43
CA SER A 25 -9.76 2.52 6.70
C SER A 25 -8.76 3.08 7.70
N PHE A 26 -8.42 4.36 7.60
CA PHE A 26 -7.54 5.03 8.57
C PHE A 26 -8.15 5.10 9.98
N LYS A 27 -9.43 5.45 10.10
CA LYS A 27 -10.15 5.53 11.39
C LYS A 27 -10.26 4.16 12.08
N ASN A 28 -10.39 3.10 11.29
CA ASN A 28 -10.55 1.73 11.78
C ASN A 28 -9.21 0.99 11.97
N ALA A 29 -8.09 1.57 11.54
CA ALA A 29 -6.79 0.94 11.65
C ALA A 29 -6.35 0.84 13.12
N LEU A 30 -6.14 -0.40 13.58
CA LEU A 30 -5.61 -0.70 14.90
C LEU A 30 -4.12 -1.04 14.78
N PRO A 31 -3.21 -0.23 15.37
CA PRO A 31 -1.78 -0.51 15.28
C PRO A 31 -1.46 -1.82 15.97
N LYS A 32 -0.70 -2.71 15.30
CA LYS A 32 -0.21 -3.96 15.90
C LYS A 32 1.10 -3.78 16.65
N GLY A 33 1.61 -2.55 16.73
CA GLY A 33 2.80 -2.21 17.48
C GLY A 33 3.48 -0.94 16.95
N ASN A 34 4.78 -0.86 17.21
CA ASN A 34 5.63 0.20 16.66
C ASN A 34 6.28 -0.31 15.36
N SER A 35 5.46 -0.49 14.34
CA SER A 35 5.76 -1.17 13.06
C SER A 35 5.39 -0.32 11.85
N ILE A 36 5.87 -0.76 10.68
CA ILE A 36 5.31 -0.35 9.39
C ILE A 36 4.26 -1.39 8.99
N GLU A 37 3.06 -0.93 8.65
CA GLU A 37 1.94 -1.79 8.28
C GLU A 37 1.31 -1.28 6.98
N ILE A 38 0.77 -2.16 6.14
CA ILE A 38 0.08 -1.78 4.91
C ILE A 38 -1.33 -2.37 4.94
N THR A 39 -2.33 -1.51 4.84
CA THR A 39 -3.74 -1.91 4.71
C THR A 39 -4.16 -1.80 3.26
N LEU A 40 -4.58 -2.90 2.64
CA LEU A 40 -5.19 -2.86 1.31
C LEU A 40 -6.54 -2.15 1.40
N VAL A 41 -6.77 -1.20 0.48
CA VAL A 41 -8.01 -0.43 0.39
C VAL A 41 -8.86 -0.98 -0.76
N ARG A 42 -8.26 -1.11 -1.94
CA ARG A 42 -8.87 -1.74 -3.11
C ARG A 42 -7.80 -2.16 -4.11
N TRP A 43 -8.20 -2.96 -5.08
CA TRP A 43 -7.39 -3.23 -6.26
C TRP A 43 -8.09 -2.75 -7.54
N ASP A 44 -7.32 -2.68 -8.62
CA ASP A 44 -7.78 -2.37 -9.97
C ASP A 44 -6.83 -2.98 -11.01
N MET A 45 -7.26 -3.02 -12.27
CA MET A 45 -6.43 -3.41 -13.41
C MET A 45 -6.50 -2.31 -14.47
N ASN A 46 -5.34 -1.81 -14.90
CA ASN A 46 -5.31 -0.81 -15.97
C ASN A 46 -5.28 -1.46 -17.36
N TYR A 47 -5.37 -0.63 -18.41
CA TYR A 47 -5.36 -1.07 -19.81
C TYR A 47 -4.07 -1.79 -20.25
N LYS A 48 -2.98 -1.70 -19.46
CA LYS A 48 -1.72 -2.43 -19.70
C LYS A 48 -1.67 -3.79 -19.00
N ASN A 49 -2.74 -4.18 -18.31
CA ASN A 49 -2.76 -5.32 -17.39
C ASN A 49 -1.70 -5.16 -16.28
N GLU A 50 -1.54 -3.96 -15.74
CA GLU A 50 -0.84 -3.78 -14.49
C GLU A 50 -1.85 -3.90 -13.35
N LEU A 51 -1.46 -4.59 -12.27
CA LEU A 51 -2.26 -4.72 -11.06
C LEU A 51 -2.00 -3.51 -10.17
N LEU A 52 -3.05 -2.72 -9.91
CA LEU A 52 -2.98 -1.53 -9.09
C LEU A 52 -3.54 -1.88 -7.71
N LEU A 53 -2.68 -1.91 -6.69
CA LEU A 53 -3.12 -2.04 -5.30
C LEU A 53 -3.11 -0.67 -4.63
N ILE A 54 -4.29 -0.12 -4.36
CA ILE A 54 -4.44 1.08 -3.56
C ILE A 54 -4.40 0.66 -2.10
N ALA A 55 -3.49 1.25 -1.34
CA ALA A 55 -3.24 0.87 0.03
C ALA A 55 -2.95 2.08 0.91
N LEU A 56 -3.06 1.88 2.21
CA LEU A 56 -2.66 2.83 3.23
C LEU A 56 -1.40 2.31 3.92
N ILE A 57 -0.30 3.04 3.78
CA ILE A 57 0.97 2.73 4.45
C ILE A 57 0.94 3.42 5.80
N HIS A 58 0.99 2.65 6.87
CA HIS A 58 1.03 3.13 8.24
C HIS A 58 2.46 3.10 8.77
N ASN A 59 3.00 4.25 9.15
CA ASN A 59 4.24 4.34 9.92
C ASN A 59 3.91 4.67 11.37
N TYR A 60 3.84 3.65 12.22
CA TYR A 60 3.62 3.82 13.66
C TYR A 60 4.92 4.10 14.43
N THR A 61 6.07 4.05 13.74
CA THR A 61 7.38 4.23 14.34
C THR A 61 7.69 5.69 14.68
N LYS A 62 8.87 5.92 15.27
CA LYS A 62 9.41 7.25 15.57
C LYS A 62 10.36 7.77 14.48
N HIS A 63 10.56 7.01 13.41
CA HIS A 63 11.50 7.33 12.34
C HIS A 63 10.77 7.41 11.01
N ASP A 64 11.25 8.26 10.13
CA ASP A 64 10.73 8.33 8.77
C ASP A 64 11.03 7.04 8.01
N PHE A 65 10.10 6.63 7.16
CA PHE A 65 10.19 5.40 6.40
C PHE A 65 10.32 5.71 4.91
N PRO A 66 11.55 5.74 4.36
CA PRO A 66 11.77 5.91 2.93
C PRO A 66 11.45 4.61 2.19
N PHE A 67 10.76 4.75 1.05
CA PHE A 67 10.34 3.61 0.25
C PHE A 67 11.35 3.28 -0.86
N ILE A 68 12.56 2.91 -0.46
CA ILE A 68 13.67 2.59 -1.35
C ILE A 68 13.95 1.09 -1.30
N LYS A 69 13.94 0.43 -2.47
CA LYS A 69 14.18 -1.01 -2.64
C LYS A 69 13.35 -1.87 -1.66
N ARG A 70 12.09 -1.52 -1.47
CA ARG A 70 11.16 -2.26 -0.60
C ARG A 70 10.56 -3.41 -1.37
N ASN A 71 10.73 -4.63 -0.88
CA ASN A 71 10.12 -5.80 -1.51
C ASN A 71 8.73 -6.03 -0.94
N LEU A 72 7.71 -5.97 -1.80
CA LEU A 72 6.32 -6.12 -1.41
C LEU A 72 5.75 -7.41 -1.99
N GLN A 73 5.01 -8.13 -1.16
CA GLN A 73 4.21 -9.27 -1.57
C GLN A 73 2.74 -8.97 -1.38
N TYR A 74 1.94 -9.34 -2.37
CA TYR A 74 0.50 -9.47 -2.23
C TYR A 74 0.18 -10.93 -1.90
N VAL A 75 -0.41 -11.16 -0.73
CA VAL A 75 -0.73 -12.50 -0.22
C VAL A 75 -2.25 -12.66 -0.22
N HIS A 76 -2.74 -13.70 -0.86
CA HIS A 76 -4.15 -14.07 -0.86
C HIS A 76 -4.29 -15.55 -0.51
N ASN A 77 -5.19 -15.87 0.43
CA ASN A 77 -5.38 -17.23 0.97
C ASN A 77 -4.06 -17.92 1.39
N GLY A 78 -3.15 -17.17 2.01
CA GLY A 78 -1.84 -17.67 2.46
C GLY A 78 -0.85 -17.98 1.33
N ARG A 79 -1.14 -17.59 0.10
CA ARG A 79 -0.26 -17.77 -1.07
C ARG A 79 0.20 -16.41 -1.58
N ILE A 80 1.47 -16.33 -1.97
CA ILE A 80 2.00 -15.17 -2.68
C ILE A 80 1.36 -15.15 -4.08
N PHE A 81 0.68 -14.05 -4.37
CA PHE A 81 -0.01 -13.78 -5.63
C PHE A 81 0.76 -12.81 -6.50
N ALA A 82 1.33 -11.77 -5.89
CA ALA A 82 2.19 -10.82 -6.57
C ALA A 82 3.43 -10.55 -5.72
N GLU A 83 4.55 -10.29 -6.37
CA GLU A 83 5.77 -9.86 -5.70
C GLU A 83 6.50 -8.86 -6.59
N ASN A 84 6.91 -7.74 -6.02
CA ASN A 84 7.71 -6.76 -6.73
C ASN A 84 8.54 -5.91 -5.77
N THR A 85 9.73 -5.50 -6.23
CA THR A 85 10.56 -4.56 -5.49
C THR A 85 10.33 -3.14 -6.01
N PHE A 86 9.97 -2.25 -5.09
CA PHE A 86 9.61 -0.88 -5.39
C PHE A 86 10.66 0.10 -4.88
N THR A 87 10.93 1.13 -5.68
CA THR A 87 11.71 2.29 -5.28
C THR A 87 10.95 3.55 -5.70
N TYR A 88 10.48 4.29 -4.72
CA TYR A 88 9.81 5.58 -4.89
C TYR A 88 10.63 6.66 -4.17
N PRO A 89 11.57 7.34 -4.86
CA PRO A 89 12.45 8.34 -4.24
C PRO A 89 11.72 9.46 -3.51
N ASN A 90 10.51 9.79 -3.96
CA ASN A 90 9.69 10.86 -3.39
C ASN A 90 8.71 10.37 -2.31
N LEU A 91 8.64 9.05 -2.05
CA LEU A 91 7.77 8.49 -1.02
C LEU A 91 8.57 8.28 0.27
N VAL A 92 8.36 9.20 1.20
CA VAL A 92 8.84 9.10 2.59
C VAL A 92 7.63 9.18 3.51
N VAL A 93 7.28 8.06 4.13
CA VAL A 93 6.17 8.02 5.08
C VAL A 93 6.69 8.50 6.43
N GLN A 94 6.33 9.72 6.81
CA GLN A 94 6.83 10.36 8.03
C GLN A 94 6.46 9.57 9.29
N ALA A 95 7.27 9.70 10.34
CA ALA A 95 6.98 9.12 11.64
C ALA A 95 5.57 9.49 12.13
N ARG A 96 4.83 8.50 12.66
CA ARG A 96 3.45 8.67 13.18
C ARG A 96 2.45 9.17 12.13
N THR A 97 2.64 8.77 10.87
CA THR A 97 1.73 9.13 9.78
C THR A 97 1.29 7.91 8.99
N SER A 98 0.09 8.01 8.41
CA SER A 98 -0.41 7.07 7.43
C SER A 98 -0.50 7.82 6.11
N MET A 99 -0.05 7.21 5.02
CA MET A 99 -0.07 7.81 3.68
C MET A 99 -0.65 6.82 2.68
N PRO A 100 -1.67 7.20 1.91
CA PRO A 100 -2.18 6.33 0.88
C PRO A 100 -1.26 6.33 -0.33
N TRP A 101 -1.16 5.18 -0.98
CA TRP A 101 -0.31 4.98 -2.14
C TRP A 101 -0.89 3.92 -3.07
N THR A 102 -0.55 4.02 -4.35
CA THR A 102 -0.91 3.01 -5.34
C THR A 102 0.35 2.24 -5.74
N PHE A 103 0.41 0.96 -5.40
CA PHE A 103 1.45 0.05 -5.86
C PHE A 103 1.06 -0.53 -7.22
N ILE A 104 1.89 -0.30 -8.23
CA ILE A 104 1.65 -0.75 -9.60
C ILE A 104 2.53 -1.97 -9.84
N PHE A 105 1.93 -3.16 -9.77
CA PHE A 105 2.58 -4.42 -10.07
C PHE A 105 2.57 -4.64 -11.59
N PRO A 106 3.74 -4.72 -12.24
CA PRO A 106 3.80 -4.89 -13.68
C PRO A 106 3.23 -6.26 -14.10
N LYS A 107 2.76 -6.35 -15.35
CA LYS A 107 2.34 -7.64 -15.91
C LYS A 107 3.48 -8.67 -15.77
N GLY A 108 3.13 -9.88 -15.29
CA GLY A 108 4.09 -10.96 -15.05
C GLY A 108 4.70 -10.97 -13.65
N SER A 109 4.47 -9.92 -12.83
CA SER A 109 4.83 -9.94 -11.40
C SER A 109 3.71 -10.46 -10.50
N TYR A 110 2.63 -10.96 -11.09
CA TYR A 110 1.47 -11.51 -10.38
C TYR A 110 0.87 -12.70 -11.14
N LYS A 111 0.14 -13.55 -10.43
CA LYS A 111 -0.57 -14.71 -11.01
C LYS A 111 -1.82 -14.27 -11.76
N GLU A 112 -1.93 -14.67 -13.01
CA GLU A 112 -3.09 -14.37 -13.86
C GLU A 112 -4.27 -15.32 -13.56
N ASN A 113 -5.51 -14.86 -13.76
CA ASN A 113 -6.76 -15.63 -13.62
C ASN A 113 -7.16 -16.07 -12.20
N GLU A 114 -6.64 -15.42 -11.16
CA GLU A 114 -7.11 -15.60 -9.79
C GLU A 114 -7.80 -14.33 -9.27
N GLU A 115 -8.78 -14.46 -8.37
CA GLU A 115 -9.47 -13.32 -7.75
C GLU A 115 -8.51 -12.56 -6.81
N PHE A 116 -8.47 -11.23 -6.92
CA PHE A 116 -7.59 -10.37 -6.11
C PHE A 116 -8.30 -9.78 -4.88
N ASP A 117 -9.44 -10.31 -4.47
CA ASP A 117 -10.18 -9.82 -3.29
C ASP A 117 -9.58 -10.36 -1.99
N ASN A 118 -9.81 -9.71 -0.84
CA ASN A 118 -9.45 -10.24 0.49
C ASN A 118 -7.97 -10.62 0.76
N GLY A 119 -7.00 -10.08 0.01
CA GLY A 119 -5.58 -10.29 0.31
C GLY A 119 -4.96 -9.22 1.23
N SER A 120 -3.73 -9.47 1.67
CA SER A 120 -2.88 -8.57 2.44
C SER A 120 -1.64 -8.14 1.65
N ILE A 121 -1.11 -6.97 1.96
CA ILE A 121 0.18 -6.52 1.43
C ILE A 121 1.20 -6.60 2.56
N GLU A 122 2.33 -7.23 2.29
CA GLU A 122 3.39 -7.44 3.26
C GLU A 122 4.72 -6.91 2.71
N ILE A 123 5.49 -6.24 3.58
CA ILE A 123 6.87 -5.85 3.29
C ILE A 123 7.77 -6.99 3.75
N VAL A 124 8.49 -7.59 2.81
CA VAL A 124 9.34 -8.78 3.03
C VAL A 124 10.81 -8.47 2.77
N ASP A 125 11.24 -7.28 3.20
CA ASP A 125 12.63 -6.86 3.10
C ASP A 125 13.52 -7.93 3.73
N ARG A 126 14.38 -8.55 2.92
CA ARG A 126 15.37 -9.51 3.42
C ARG A 126 16.40 -8.74 4.26
N ALA A 127 16.51 -9.11 5.53
CA ALA A 127 17.50 -8.58 6.47
C ALA A 127 18.94 -8.87 6.00
#